data_AF-A0A7W0S0K9-F1
#
_entry.id   AF-A0A7W0S0K9-F1
#
_cell.length_a   1.000
_cell.length_b   1.000
_cell.length_c   1.000
_cell.angle_alpha   90.00
_cell.angle_beta   90.00
_cell.angle_gamma   90.00
#
_symmetry.space_group_name_H-M   'P 1'
#
loop_
_entity.id
_entity.type
_entity.pdbx_description
1 polymer ?
#
loop_
_entity_poly.entity_id
_entity_poly.type
_entity_poly.pdbx_seq_one_letter_code
_entity_poly.pdbx_strand_id
1 'polypeptide(L)'
;MTRLLTVLVLLPALGLAACGSDDDGGAAPAPPEPMSAAEPADFPAAKGKTLAQLTADKPEGAILALAVSQLKVGENRVAFALFDRARKQMDVAAVAAYTARTDGSDLRGPYVARKESLRVDPQYRSAQTEADLASGDAFYVARVPFEERGQRQVVGLARLDGRLVAANPLQPATVGSKNGPPEVGDEAIDIHTLTAADVGGDLEKITTRIPPAEELLKTDFADVRGKKPAVLLFATPALCASRTCGPVVDIAEQVRAQSGEGVEFIQQEIYVDNNPSKGFREQVSKWRLPTEPWAYVIDRSGKVAARFEGVFSVGELARAVEKVK
;
A
#
# COMPACT_ATOMS: atom_id res chain seq x y z
N MET A 1 -36.39 -49.02 49.57
CA MET A 1 -37.26 -47.83 49.67
C MET A 1 -36.34 -46.65 49.42
N THR A 2 -36.22 -46.10 48.21
CA THR A 2 -37.13 -45.11 47.58
C THR A 2 -36.73 -45.04 46.08
N ARG A 3 -37.45 -45.73 45.20
CA ARG A 3 -38.27 -45.21 44.08
C ARG A 3 -37.76 -43.99 43.29
N LEU A 4 -37.54 -44.25 41.99
CA LEU A 4 -37.86 -43.48 40.77
C LEU A 4 -37.27 -42.07 40.60
N LEU A 5 -36.54 -41.85 39.51
CA LEU A 5 -37.18 -41.45 38.25
C LEU A 5 -36.28 -41.70 37.03
N THR A 6 -36.83 -42.45 36.10
CA THR A 6 -36.34 -42.75 34.76
C THR A 6 -36.86 -41.68 33.81
N VAL A 7 -36.01 -41.05 32.99
CA VAL A 7 -36.43 -40.45 31.73
C VAL A 7 -35.48 -40.93 30.65
N LEU A 8 -35.99 -41.90 29.89
CA LEU A 8 -35.47 -42.43 28.64
C LEU A 8 -36.02 -41.54 27.52
N VAL A 9 -35.18 -40.90 26.72
CA VAL A 9 -35.60 -40.32 25.43
C VAL A 9 -34.71 -40.90 24.33
N LEU A 10 -35.38 -41.54 23.39
CA LEU A 10 -34.86 -42.25 22.23
C LEU A 10 -34.13 -41.32 21.24
N LEU A 11 -33.04 -41.85 20.68
CA LEU A 11 -32.51 -41.46 19.37
C LEU A 11 -33.52 -41.77 18.25
N PRO A 12 -33.42 -41.05 17.12
CA PRO A 12 -33.20 -41.74 15.86
C PRO A 12 -31.95 -41.22 15.13
N ALA A 13 -31.15 -42.17 14.65
CA ALA A 13 -30.08 -41.98 13.68
C ALA A 13 -30.67 -41.88 12.28
N LEU A 14 -30.36 -40.82 11.51
CA LEU A 14 -30.52 -40.66 10.06
C LEU A 14 -29.92 -39.28 9.69
N GLY A 15 -29.03 -39.08 8.73
CA GLY A 15 -28.30 -39.95 7.82
C GLY A 15 -27.11 -39.17 7.27
N LEU A 16 -26.11 -39.90 6.78
CA LEU A 16 -24.99 -39.36 6.01
C LEU A 16 -25.51 -38.65 4.76
N ALA A 17 -25.25 -37.35 4.66
CA ALA A 17 -25.19 -36.64 3.38
C ALA A 17 -23.73 -36.29 3.11
N ALA A 18 -23.07 -37.15 2.35
CA ALA A 18 -22.03 -36.74 1.44
C ALA A 18 -22.65 -35.94 0.28
N CYS A 19 -21.80 -35.22 -0.47
CA CYS A 19 -22.05 -34.31 -1.60
C CYS A 19 -22.11 -32.82 -1.16
N GLY A 20 -21.32 -31.90 -1.70
CA GLY A 20 -20.35 -31.99 -2.79
C GLY A 20 -19.26 -30.96 -2.56
N SER A 21 -18.04 -31.38 -2.87
CA SER A 21 -16.94 -30.48 -3.16
C SER A 21 -17.24 -29.87 -4.53
N ASP A 22 -17.97 -28.76 -4.55
CA ASP A 22 -17.91 -27.84 -5.68
C ASP A 22 -16.59 -27.09 -5.53
N ASP A 23 -15.56 -27.66 -6.16
CA ASP A 23 -14.33 -26.98 -6.56
C ASP A 23 -14.73 -25.93 -7.62
N ASP A 24 -15.42 -24.88 -7.19
CA ASP A 24 -15.36 -23.61 -7.90
C ASP A 24 -13.94 -23.10 -7.67
N GLY A 25 -13.08 -23.25 -8.68
CA GLY A 25 -11.77 -22.63 -8.78
C GLY A 25 -11.83 -21.09 -8.82
N GLY A 26 -12.76 -20.50 -8.08
CA GLY A 26 -12.88 -19.07 -7.84
C GLY A 26 -11.79 -18.65 -6.87
N ALA A 27 -11.02 -17.65 -7.28
CA ALA A 27 -10.06 -17.00 -6.39
C ALA A 27 -10.74 -16.60 -5.08
N ALA A 28 -10.03 -16.76 -3.95
CA ALA A 28 -10.55 -16.35 -2.65
C ALA A 28 -10.95 -14.86 -2.68
N PRO A 29 -12.10 -14.48 -2.09
CA PRO A 29 -12.57 -13.10 -2.09
C PRO A 29 -11.54 -12.18 -1.42
N ALA A 30 -11.40 -10.96 -1.94
CA ALA A 30 -10.41 -10.02 -1.42
C ALA A 30 -10.58 -9.76 0.09
N PRO A 31 -9.47 -9.65 0.85
CA PRO A 31 -9.53 -9.43 2.28
C PRO A 31 -10.22 -8.10 2.61
N PRO A 32 -11.08 -8.06 3.66
CA PRO A 32 -11.78 -6.85 4.05
C PRO A 32 -10.79 -5.74 4.42
N GLU A 33 -11.18 -4.48 4.20
CA GLU A 33 -10.37 -3.34 4.62
C GLU A 33 -10.36 -3.25 6.15
N PRO A 34 -9.17 -3.13 6.78
CA PRO A 34 -9.09 -2.94 8.22
C PRO A 34 -9.86 -1.69 8.65
N MET A 35 -10.68 -1.82 9.68
CA MET A 35 -11.31 -0.67 10.32
C MET A 35 -10.26 0.14 11.09
N SER A 36 -10.47 1.46 11.19
CA SER A 36 -9.69 2.26 12.13
C SER A 36 -10.02 1.87 13.57
N ALA A 37 -9.03 1.91 14.45
CA ALA A 37 -9.22 1.66 15.89
C ALA A 37 -9.84 2.85 16.64
N ALA A 38 -10.15 3.93 15.94
CA ALA A 38 -10.73 5.15 16.47
C ALA A 38 -11.74 5.72 15.48
N GLU A 39 -12.59 6.60 15.98
CA GLU A 39 -13.59 7.34 15.24
C GLU A 39 -13.19 8.82 15.13
N PRO A 40 -13.73 9.58 14.15
CA PRO A 40 -13.46 11.01 14.02
C PRO A 40 -13.73 11.80 15.31
N ALA A 41 -14.73 11.39 16.10
CA ALA A 41 -15.08 12.02 17.37
C ALA A 41 -14.00 11.89 18.46
N ASP A 42 -13.06 10.94 18.32
CA ASP A 42 -11.95 10.75 19.26
C ASP A 42 -10.82 11.78 19.08
N PHE A 43 -10.92 12.62 18.05
CA PHE A 43 -9.93 13.63 17.70
C PHE A 43 -10.54 15.05 17.64
N PRO A 44 -9.76 16.10 17.92
CA PRO A 44 -10.26 17.47 17.86
C PRO A 44 -10.78 17.86 16.46
N ALA A 45 -11.96 18.48 16.39
CA ALA A 45 -12.50 18.98 15.13
C ALA A 45 -11.64 20.12 14.55
N ALA A 46 -11.48 20.15 13.22
CA ALA A 46 -10.74 21.18 12.49
C ALA A 46 -11.54 22.49 12.30
N LYS A 47 -12.87 22.40 12.23
CA LYS A 47 -13.75 23.51 11.84
C LYS A 47 -13.51 24.75 12.71
N GLY A 48 -13.19 25.87 12.07
CA GLY A 48 -13.00 27.17 12.72
C GLY A 48 -11.65 27.33 13.43
N LYS A 49 -10.70 26.40 13.24
CA LYS A 49 -9.35 26.47 13.83
C LYS A 49 -8.27 26.62 12.77
N THR A 50 -7.13 27.18 13.16
CA THR A 50 -5.87 27.09 12.40
C THR A 50 -5.07 25.89 12.84
N LEU A 51 -4.07 25.49 12.04
CA LEU A 51 -3.14 24.43 12.42
C LEU A 51 -2.42 24.75 13.75
N ALA A 52 -1.99 26.00 13.94
CA ALA A 52 -1.35 26.42 15.18
C ALA A 52 -2.26 26.24 16.41
N GLN A 53 -3.57 26.54 16.27
CA GLN A 53 -4.54 26.32 17.35
C GLN A 53 -4.82 24.84 17.61
N LEU A 54 -4.71 23.98 16.59
CA LEU A 54 -4.86 22.54 16.74
C LEU A 54 -3.72 21.93 17.58
N THR A 55 -2.50 22.42 17.39
CA THR A 55 -1.28 21.83 17.97
C THR A 55 -0.74 22.56 19.19
N ALA A 56 -1.25 23.75 19.53
CA ALA A 56 -0.71 24.65 20.57
C ALA A 56 -0.42 23.99 21.94
N ASP A 57 -1.25 23.03 22.37
CA ASP A 57 -1.17 22.34 23.66
C ASP A 57 -0.70 20.88 23.53
N LYS A 58 -0.27 20.47 22.32
CA LYS A 58 0.14 19.10 22.04
C LYS A 58 1.66 18.99 22.13
N PRO A 59 2.20 17.98 22.83
CA PRO A 59 3.62 17.69 22.77
C PRO A 59 4.06 17.51 21.31
N GLU A 60 5.19 18.09 20.97
CA GLU A 60 5.86 17.88 19.70
C GLU A 60 6.91 16.78 19.81
N GLY A 61 7.25 16.15 18.68
CA GLY A 61 8.36 15.21 18.61
C GLY A 61 8.06 13.93 17.85
N ALA A 62 6.81 13.72 17.47
CA ALA A 62 6.49 12.80 16.40
C ALA A 62 6.72 13.47 15.04
N ILE A 63 7.16 12.68 14.08
CA ILE A 63 7.38 13.04 12.69
C ILE A 63 6.41 12.21 11.87
N LEU A 64 5.65 12.87 11.01
CA LEU A 64 4.83 12.21 10.00
C LEU A 64 5.65 12.14 8.70
N ALA A 65 6.08 10.93 8.34
CA ALA A 65 6.76 10.67 7.08
C ALA A 65 5.73 10.21 6.05
N LEU A 66 5.37 11.09 5.12
CA LEU A 66 4.52 10.74 3.99
C LEU A 66 5.24 9.73 3.10
N ALA A 67 4.53 8.67 2.73
CA ALA A 67 4.96 7.73 1.70
C ALA A 67 4.54 8.19 0.29
N VAL A 68 3.78 9.28 0.19
CA VAL A 68 3.22 9.84 -1.04
C VAL A 68 3.68 11.28 -1.23
N SER A 69 3.92 11.67 -2.48
CA SER A 69 4.31 13.03 -2.87
C SER A 69 3.39 13.61 -3.95
N GLN A 70 2.72 12.76 -4.74
CA GLN A 70 1.86 13.13 -5.86
C GLN A 70 0.39 12.86 -5.55
N LEU A 71 -0.27 13.86 -4.99
CA LEU A 71 -1.70 13.83 -4.70
C LEU A 71 -2.50 14.47 -5.83
N LYS A 72 -3.75 14.07 -5.99
CA LYS A 72 -4.70 14.64 -6.97
C LYS A 72 -5.75 15.51 -6.29
N VAL A 73 -6.44 16.32 -7.08
CA VAL A 73 -7.71 16.94 -6.64
C VAL A 73 -8.76 15.83 -6.51
N GLY A 74 -9.50 15.83 -5.41
CA GLY A 74 -10.46 14.79 -5.03
C GLY A 74 -9.92 13.86 -3.93
N GLU A 75 -10.46 12.65 -3.87
CA GLU A 75 -10.11 11.64 -2.86
C GLU A 75 -8.72 11.03 -3.11
N ASN A 76 -7.91 10.97 -2.06
CA ASN A 76 -6.56 10.42 -2.09
C ASN A 76 -6.35 9.38 -0.99
N ARG A 77 -5.58 8.34 -1.33
CA ARG A 77 -4.96 7.43 -0.38
C ARG A 77 -3.68 8.07 0.14
N VAL A 78 -3.70 8.61 1.36
CA VAL A 78 -2.52 9.22 1.99
C VAL A 78 -1.91 8.21 2.95
N ALA A 79 -0.83 7.55 2.50
CA ALA A 79 -0.05 6.64 3.32
C ALA A 79 1.10 7.37 4.02
N PHE A 80 1.33 7.05 5.29
CA PHE A 80 2.41 7.62 6.08
C PHE A 80 2.85 6.69 7.21
N ALA A 81 4.09 6.87 7.66
CA ALA A 81 4.60 6.27 8.89
C ALA A 81 4.89 7.36 9.92
N LEU A 82 4.90 6.97 11.19
CA LEU A 82 5.22 7.85 12.31
C LEU A 82 6.60 7.49 12.85
N PHE A 83 7.39 8.50 13.19
CA PHE A 83 8.71 8.34 13.79
C PHE A 83 8.89 9.29 14.97
N ASP A 84 9.69 8.89 15.95
CA ASP A 84 10.15 9.81 16.98
C ASP A 84 11.33 10.67 16.47
N ARG A 85 11.84 11.56 17.34
CA ARG A 85 13.01 12.41 17.02
C ARG A 85 14.29 11.61 16.80
N ALA A 86 14.38 10.39 17.32
CA ALA A 86 15.51 9.47 17.10
C ALA A 86 15.34 8.65 15.81
N ARG A 87 14.30 8.93 15.00
CA ARG A 87 13.92 8.18 13.78
C ARG A 87 13.57 6.72 14.05
N LYS A 88 13.17 6.40 15.28
CA LYS A 88 12.57 5.10 15.59
C LYS A 88 11.11 5.15 15.17
N GLN A 89 10.65 4.13 14.46
CA GLN A 89 9.27 4.03 14.05
C GLN A 89 8.35 3.93 15.27
N MET A 90 7.24 4.66 15.21
CA MET A 90 6.21 4.67 16.24
C MET A 90 5.02 3.84 15.74
N ASP A 91 4.67 2.83 16.54
CA ASP A 91 3.45 2.05 16.37
C ASP A 91 2.41 2.50 17.40
N VAL A 92 1.48 3.33 16.96
CA VAL A 92 0.37 3.86 17.75
C VAL A 92 -0.95 3.16 17.41
N ALA A 93 -1.82 3.04 18.40
CA ALA A 93 -3.14 2.43 18.23
C ALA A 93 -4.07 3.29 17.35
N ALA A 94 -3.96 4.62 17.44
CA ALA A 94 -4.84 5.53 16.72
C ALA A 94 -4.10 6.81 16.28
N VAL A 95 -4.37 7.24 15.06
CA VAL A 95 -3.88 8.50 14.50
C VAL A 95 -4.89 9.07 13.51
N ALA A 96 -5.05 10.38 13.49
CA ALA A 96 -5.79 11.09 12.45
C ALA A 96 -4.87 12.08 11.74
N ALA A 97 -5.00 12.15 10.42
CA ALA A 97 -4.39 13.18 9.60
C ALA A 97 -5.27 14.44 9.55
N TYR A 98 -4.62 15.58 9.45
CA TYR A 98 -5.21 16.89 9.21
C TYR A 98 -4.48 17.54 8.06
N THR A 99 -5.21 18.30 7.27
CA THR A 99 -4.62 19.07 6.17
C THR A 99 -4.82 20.56 6.38
N ALA A 100 -3.84 21.35 5.96
CA ALA A 100 -3.91 22.81 5.99
C ALA A 100 -3.16 23.38 4.79
N ARG A 101 -3.42 24.66 4.47
CA ARG A 101 -2.50 25.44 3.62
C ARG A 101 -1.15 25.60 4.33
N THR A 102 -0.12 25.97 3.58
CA THR A 102 1.24 26.14 4.12
C THR A 102 1.37 27.27 5.15
N ASP A 103 0.41 28.20 5.18
CA ASP A 103 0.30 29.24 6.22
C ASP A 103 -0.50 28.78 7.47
N GLY A 104 -0.92 27.51 7.50
CA GLY A 104 -1.70 26.92 8.61
C GLY A 104 -3.20 27.26 8.59
N SER A 105 -3.69 27.97 7.56
CA SER A 105 -5.12 28.24 7.36
C SER A 105 -5.84 27.07 6.65
N ASP A 106 -7.17 27.16 6.57
CA ASP A 106 -8.03 26.16 5.90
C ASP A 106 -7.77 24.73 6.42
N LEU A 107 -7.78 24.60 7.75
CA LEU A 107 -7.60 23.34 8.43
C LEU A 107 -8.79 22.42 8.15
N ARG A 108 -8.51 21.19 7.71
CA ARG A 108 -9.50 20.13 7.46
C ARG A 108 -9.12 18.84 8.18
N GLY A 109 -10.11 17.99 8.42
CA GLY A 109 -10.01 16.76 9.22
C GLY A 109 -10.88 16.80 10.49
N PRO A 110 -10.76 15.82 11.39
CA PRO A 110 -9.81 14.70 11.35
C PRO A 110 -10.12 13.69 10.25
N TYR A 111 -9.09 13.23 9.55
CA TYR A 111 -9.13 12.07 8.66
C TYR A 111 -8.49 10.89 9.40
N VAL A 112 -9.31 10.08 10.05
CA VAL A 112 -8.81 8.95 10.83
C VAL A 112 -8.12 7.96 9.90
N ALA A 113 -6.92 7.54 10.27
CA ALA A 113 -6.14 6.60 9.49
C ALA A 113 -6.34 5.18 10.04
N ARG A 114 -6.53 4.22 9.14
CA ARG A 114 -6.40 2.80 9.47
C ARG A 114 -4.94 2.41 9.53
N LYS A 115 -4.62 1.42 10.37
CA LYS A 115 -3.29 0.81 10.44
C LYS A 115 -3.19 -0.32 9.42
N GLU A 116 -2.06 -0.39 8.75
CA GLU A 116 -1.68 -1.43 7.81
C GLU A 116 -0.28 -1.96 8.15
N SER A 117 0.10 -3.06 7.49
CA SER A 117 1.38 -3.72 7.69
C SER A 117 2.05 -4.04 6.36
N LEU A 118 3.37 -3.91 6.34
CA LEU A 118 4.25 -4.38 5.27
C LEU A 118 4.61 -5.87 5.39
N ARG A 119 4.10 -6.58 6.40
CA ARG A 119 4.40 -8.00 6.59
C ARG A 119 3.85 -8.83 5.45
N VAL A 120 4.65 -9.83 5.11
CA VAL A 120 4.34 -10.91 4.18
C VAL A 120 4.55 -12.25 4.88
N ASP A 121 3.95 -13.30 4.34
CA ASP A 121 4.18 -14.66 4.81
C ASP A 121 5.66 -15.02 4.64
N PRO A 122 6.25 -15.83 5.55
CA PRO A 122 7.69 -16.10 5.54
C PRO A 122 8.23 -16.62 4.20
N GLN A 123 7.45 -17.39 3.45
CA GLN A 123 7.86 -17.95 2.15
C GLN A 123 8.04 -16.89 1.05
N TYR A 124 7.38 -15.74 1.15
CA TYR A 124 7.49 -14.64 0.18
C TYR A 124 8.50 -13.58 0.62
N ARG A 125 9.16 -13.76 1.77
CA ARG A 125 10.04 -12.76 2.33
C ARG A 125 11.43 -12.82 1.70
N SER A 126 11.87 -11.71 1.14
CA SER A 126 13.24 -11.49 0.66
C SER A 126 14.20 -11.10 1.79
N ALA A 127 15.51 -11.20 1.53
CA ALA A 127 16.56 -10.74 2.42
C ALA A 127 16.44 -9.23 2.71
N GLN A 128 16.02 -8.45 1.71
CA GLN A 128 15.78 -7.01 1.85
C GLN A 128 14.65 -6.74 2.85
N THR A 129 13.49 -7.38 2.67
CA THR A 129 12.36 -7.23 3.59
C THR A 129 12.69 -7.65 5.01
N GLU A 130 13.43 -8.75 5.20
CA GLU A 130 13.88 -9.15 6.53
C GLU A 130 14.73 -8.05 7.20
N ALA A 131 15.65 -7.43 6.46
CA ALA A 131 16.47 -6.33 6.96
C ALA A 131 15.69 -5.02 7.17
N ASP A 132 14.74 -4.73 6.29
CA ASP A 132 13.96 -3.48 6.26
C ASP A 132 12.87 -3.45 7.34
N LEU A 133 12.21 -4.58 7.60
CA LEU A 133 11.14 -4.67 8.59
C LEU A 133 11.66 -4.86 10.02
N ALA A 134 12.97 -5.02 10.23
CA ALA A 134 13.57 -5.09 11.56
C ALA A 134 13.28 -3.84 12.42
N SER A 135 13.11 -2.68 11.78
CA SER A 135 12.76 -1.41 12.44
C SER A 135 11.26 -1.19 12.66
N GLY A 136 10.43 -2.11 12.17
CA GLY A 136 8.97 -2.07 12.24
C GLY A 136 8.32 -2.15 10.86
N ASP A 137 7.04 -2.49 10.86
CA ASP A 137 6.27 -2.84 9.66
C ASP A 137 4.97 -2.04 9.50
N ALA A 138 4.64 -1.23 10.50
CA ALA A 138 3.36 -0.54 10.58
C ALA A 138 3.37 0.76 9.77
N PHE A 139 2.32 0.98 8.99
CA PHE A 139 2.04 2.28 8.41
C PHE A 139 0.55 2.59 8.51
N TYR A 140 0.19 3.84 8.22
CA TYR A 140 -1.15 4.35 8.38
C TYR A 140 -1.65 4.90 7.06
N VAL A 141 -2.94 4.70 6.79
CA VAL A 141 -3.58 5.17 5.58
C VAL A 141 -4.84 5.94 5.93
N ALA A 142 -4.89 7.21 5.51
CA ALA A 142 -6.08 8.03 5.58
C ALA A 142 -6.65 8.27 4.17
N ARG A 143 -7.98 8.35 4.06
CA ARG A 143 -8.67 8.88 2.88
C ARG A 143 -8.84 10.37 3.06
N VAL A 144 -8.24 11.14 2.16
CA VAL A 144 -8.15 12.60 2.29
C VAL A 144 -8.64 13.26 1.01
N PRO A 145 -9.75 14.02 1.06
CA PRO A 145 -10.15 14.89 -0.03
C PRO A 145 -9.26 16.14 -0.09
N PHE A 146 -8.87 16.51 -1.30
CA PHE A 146 -8.30 17.81 -1.59
C PHE A 146 -9.15 18.55 -2.62
N GLU A 147 -9.70 19.70 -2.24
CA GLU A 147 -10.59 20.50 -3.09
C GLU A 147 -9.83 21.31 -4.15
N GLU A 148 -8.57 21.67 -3.86
CA GLU A 148 -7.79 22.58 -4.68
C GLU A 148 -6.36 22.09 -4.88
N ARG A 149 -5.77 22.50 -6.01
CA ARG A 149 -4.34 22.27 -6.29
C ARG A 149 -3.46 23.13 -5.38
N GLY A 150 -2.23 22.69 -5.16
CA GLY A 150 -1.20 23.44 -4.43
C GLY A 150 -0.49 22.64 -3.34
N GLN A 151 0.40 23.31 -2.63
CA GLN A 151 1.12 22.72 -1.49
C GLN A 151 0.20 22.64 -0.27
N ARG A 152 0.17 21.48 0.38
CA ARG A 152 -0.63 21.23 1.59
C ARG A 152 0.25 20.63 2.67
N GLN A 153 0.09 21.10 3.91
CA GLN A 153 0.67 20.43 5.06
C GLN A 153 -0.23 19.26 5.44
N VAL A 154 0.37 18.10 5.74
CA VAL A 154 -0.32 16.94 6.30
C VAL A 154 0.25 16.67 7.69
N VAL A 155 -0.53 16.95 8.72
CA VAL A 155 -0.11 16.82 10.13
C VAL A 155 -0.89 15.69 10.78
N GLY A 156 -0.23 14.86 11.57
CA GLY A 156 -0.88 13.81 12.34
C GLY A 156 -1.17 14.26 13.77
N LEU A 157 -2.29 13.84 14.34
CA LEU A 157 -2.44 13.74 15.79
C LEU A 157 -2.47 12.26 16.16
N ALA A 158 -1.41 11.80 16.80
CA ALA A 158 -1.25 10.42 17.22
C ALA A 158 -1.60 10.26 18.70
N ARG A 159 -2.27 9.16 19.06
CA ARG A 159 -2.54 8.81 20.45
C ARG A 159 -1.39 7.97 21.00
N LEU A 160 -0.64 8.54 21.94
CA LEU A 160 0.49 7.91 22.60
C LEU A 160 0.30 8.02 24.12
N ASP A 161 0.31 6.89 24.81
CA ASP A 161 0.15 6.79 26.27
C ASP A 161 -1.06 7.60 26.81
N GLY A 162 -2.18 7.49 26.09
CA GLY A 162 -3.44 8.18 26.44
C GLY A 162 -3.50 9.67 26.09
N ARG A 163 -2.42 10.26 25.56
CA ARG A 163 -2.34 11.68 25.17
C ARG A 163 -2.27 11.84 23.66
N LEU A 164 -2.72 13.00 23.16
CA LEU A 164 -2.52 13.38 21.76
C LEU A 164 -1.16 14.07 21.60
N VAL A 165 -0.39 13.63 20.62
CA VAL A 165 0.92 14.15 20.24
C VAL A 165 0.85 14.62 18.80
N ALA A 166 1.41 15.81 18.52
CA ALA A 166 1.47 16.34 17.16
C ALA A 166 2.63 15.66 16.39
N ALA A 167 2.30 15.13 15.21
CA ALA A 167 3.23 14.55 14.27
C ALA A 167 3.38 15.47 13.06
N ASN A 168 4.47 16.21 13.02
CA ASN A 168 4.70 17.22 11.98
C ASN A 168 5.29 16.58 10.71
N PRO A 169 4.89 17.02 9.52
CA PRO A 169 5.47 16.53 8.28
C PRO A 169 6.89 17.06 8.09
N LEU A 170 7.74 16.28 7.44
CA LEU A 170 9.07 16.74 7.01
C LEU A 170 8.99 17.74 5.84
N GLN A 171 7.98 17.61 5.00
CA GLN A 171 7.78 18.42 3.79
C GLN A 171 6.30 18.49 3.43
N PRO A 172 5.83 19.58 2.79
CA PRO A 172 4.47 19.67 2.29
C PRO A 172 4.24 18.67 1.14
N ALA A 173 2.99 18.25 0.98
CA ALA A 173 2.56 17.42 -0.13
C ALA A 173 2.08 18.30 -1.30
N THR A 174 2.34 17.86 -2.53
CA THR A 174 1.87 18.55 -3.73
C THR A 174 0.56 17.95 -4.22
N VAL A 175 -0.48 18.79 -4.35
CA VAL A 175 -1.78 18.39 -4.89
C VAL A 175 -1.97 18.90 -6.31
N GLY A 176 -2.30 17.99 -7.22
CA GLY A 176 -2.63 18.27 -8.61
C GLY A 176 -1.41 18.78 -9.39
N SER A 177 -0.31 18.05 -9.35
CA SER A 177 0.84 18.28 -10.25
C SER A 177 0.39 18.25 -11.71
N LYS A 178 0.95 19.13 -12.54
CA LYS A 178 0.79 19.05 -14.00
C LYS A 178 1.77 18.02 -14.54
N ASN A 179 1.35 17.24 -15.54
CA ASN A 179 2.18 16.20 -16.18
C ASN A 179 2.75 15.16 -15.18
N GLY A 180 1.97 14.81 -14.16
CA GLY A 180 2.36 13.77 -13.20
C GLY A 180 2.28 12.36 -13.78
N PRO A 181 2.59 11.34 -12.96
CA PRO A 181 2.36 9.94 -13.29
C PRO A 181 0.92 9.67 -13.74
N PRO A 182 0.65 8.58 -14.49
CA PRO A 182 -0.72 8.18 -14.85
C PRO A 182 -1.65 8.12 -13.65
N GLU A 183 -2.86 8.66 -13.81
CA GLU A 183 -3.91 8.61 -12.81
C GLU A 183 -4.87 7.46 -13.04
N VAL A 184 -5.68 7.14 -12.03
CA VAL A 184 -6.77 6.17 -12.19
C VAL A 184 -7.74 6.64 -13.28
N GLY A 185 -8.02 5.76 -14.25
CA GLY A 185 -8.83 6.02 -15.44
C GLY A 185 -8.03 6.32 -16.70
N ASP A 186 -6.76 6.72 -16.57
CA ASP A 186 -5.88 6.96 -17.72
C ASP A 186 -5.49 5.65 -18.41
N GLU A 187 -5.15 5.74 -19.68
CA GLU A 187 -4.45 4.68 -20.40
C GLU A 187 -3.08 4.43 -19.77
N ALA A 188 -2.75 3.17 -19.47
CA ALA A 188 -1.41 2.79 -19.05
C ALA A 188 -0.40 3.15 -20.14
N ILE A 189 0.80 3.60 -19.75
CA ILE A 189 1.81 4.04 -20.73
C ILE A 189 2.53 2.82 -21.28
N ASP A 190 2.55 2.70 -22.61
CA ASP A 190 3.20 1.58 -23.29
C ASP A 190 4.72 1.59 -23.07
N ILE A 191 5.23 0.47 -22.57
CA ILE A 191 6.64 0.22 -22.30
C ILE A 191 6.95 -1.27 -22.45
N HIS A 192 8.17 -1.58 -22.87
CA HIS A 192 8.73 -2.93 -22.72
C HIS A 192 9.38 -3.06 -21.33
N THR A 193 9.02 -4.12 -20.60
CA THR A 193 9.71 -4.55 -19.37
C THR A 193 10.59 -5.74 -19.68
N LEU A 194 11.78 -5.80 -19.09
CA LEU A 194 12.67 -6.94 -19.31
C LEU A 194 12.14 -8.19 -18.62
N THR A 195 12.31 -9.32 -19.29
CA THR A 195 11.93 -10.65 -18.81
C THR A 195 13.16 -11.51 -18.54
N ALA A 196 12.94 -12.64 -17.86
CA ALA A 196 13.95 -13.69 -17.67
C ALA A 196 14.58 -14.14 -19.00
N ALA A 197 13.79 -14.20 -20.08
CA ALA A 197 14.27 -14.61 -21.40
C ALA A 197 15.24 -13.59 -22.00
N ASP A 198 14.98 -12.29 -21.81
CA ASP A 198 15.82 -11.21 -22.35
C ASP A 198 17.24 -11.20 -21.76
N VAL A 199 17.41 -11.77 -20.57
CA VAL A 199 18.69 -11.86 -19.87
C VAL A 199 19.27 -13.27 -19.81
N GLY A 200 18.72 -14.20 -20.60
CA GLY A 200 19.22 -15.57 -20.69
C GLY A 200 19.08 -16.35 -19.38
N GLY A 201 18.08 -16.03 -18.56
CA GLY A 201 17.82 -16.65 -17.26
C GLY A 201 18.61 -16.06 -16.09
N ASP A 202 19.52 -15.12 -16.33
CA ASP A 202 20.29 -14.44 -15.29
C ASP A 202 19.50 -13.28 -14.68
N LEU A 203 18.61 -13.62 -13.74
CA LEU A 203 17.63 -12.68 -13.16
C LEU A 203 18.27 -11.53 -12.38
N GLU A 204 19.50 -11.68 -11.88
CA GLU A 204 20.22 -10.62 -11.14
C GLU A 204 20.49 -9.37 -11.99
N LYS A 205 20.41 -9.50 -13.33
CA LYS A 205 20.50 -8.37 -14.27
C LYS A 205 19.25 -7.49 -14.28
N ILE A 206 18.11 -8.00 -13.82
CA ILE A 206 16.80 -7.34 -13.94
C ILE A 206 16.02 -7.26 -12.63
N THR A 207 16.53 -7.85 -11.55
CA THR A 207 16.04 -7.62 -10.19
C THR A 207 17.19 -7.60 -9.19
N THR A 208 17.05 -6.75 -8.19
CA THR A 208 17.92 -6.70 -7.01
C THR A 208 17.32 -7.43 -5.81
N ARG A 209 16.12 -8.02 -5.96
CA ARG A 209 15.48 -8.84 -4.94
C ARG A 209 16.26 -10.12 -4.70
N ILE A 210 16.45 -10.52 -3.44
CA ILE A 210 17.14 -11.76 -3.07
C ILE A 210 16.24 -12.64 -2.18
N PRO A 211 15.90 -13.88 -2.60
CA PRO A 211 16.10 -14.40 -3.96
C PRO A 211 15.23 -13.64 -4.99
N PRO A 212 15.52 -13.72 -6.29
CA PRO A 212 14.61 -13.25 -7.33
C PRO A 212 13.20 -13.84 -7.17
N ALA A 213 12.17 -13.03 -7.41
CA ALA A 213 10.81 -13.52 -7.55
C ALA A 213 10.57 -13.82 -9.03
N GLU A 214 10.87 -15.05 -9.46
CA GLU A 214 10.92 -15.41 -10.88
C GLU A 214 9.60 -15.13 -11.60
N GLU A 215 8.45 -15.40 -10.95
CA GLU A 215 7.12 -15.18 -11.52
C GLU A 215 6.87 -13.71 -11.89
N LEU A 216 7.45 -12.75 -11.16
CA LEU A 216 7.32 -11.32 -11.44
C LEU A 216 8.14 -10.85 -12.65
N LEU A 217 8.97 -11.74 -13.23
CA LEU A 217 9.94 -11.41 -14.28
C LEU A 217 9.70 -12.22 -15.57
N LYS A 218 8.56 -12.92 -15.69
CA LYS A 218 8.26 -13.76 -16.87
C LYS A 218 7.59 -13.00 -18.00
N THR A 219 6.90 -11.92 -17.67
CA THR A 219 5.96 -11.26 -18.60
C THR A 219 6.46 -9.87 -18.96
N ASP A 220 6.51 -9.57 -20.26
CA ASP A 220 6.68 -8.20 -20.75
C ASP A 220 5.34 -7.47 -20.67
N PHE A 221 5.31 -6.29 -20.04
CA PHE A 221 4.12 -5.47 -19.95
C PHE A 221 3.51 -5.13 -21.31
N ALA A 222 4.35 -4.89 -22.33
CA ALA A 222 3.88 -4.58 -23.69
C ALA A 222 3.02 -5.70 -24.28
N ASP A 223 3.28 -6.95 -23.91
CA ASP A 223 2.57 -8.11 -24.43
C ASP A 223 1.16 -8.25 -23.86
N VAL A 224 0.92 -7.73 -22.66
CA VAL A 224 -0.31 -7.97 -21.90
C VAL A 224 -1.19 -6.74 -21.73
N ARG A 225 -0.64 -5.53 -21.89
CA ARG A 225 -1.39 -4.27 -21.87
C ARG A 225 -2.58 -4.32 -22.83
N GLY A 226 -3.79 -4.11 -22.30
CA GLY A 226 -5.03 -4.11 -23.11
C GLY A 226 -5.50 -5.51 -23.55
N LYS A 227 -4.88 -6.58 -23.01
CA LYS A 227 -5.24 -7.98 -23.31
C LYS A 227 -5.55 -8.76 -22.04
N LYS A 228 -4.79 -8.52 -20.98
CA LYS A 228 -4.99 -9.11 -19.65
C LYS A 228 -4.87 -8.03 -18.57
N PRO A 229 -5.55 -8.17 -17.43
CA PRO A 229 -5.25 -7.39 -16.24
C PRO A 229 -3.79 -7.59 -15.82
N ALA A 230 -3.16 -6.54 -15.32
CA ALA A 230 -1.76 -6.59 -14.89
C ALA A 230 -1.50 -5.71 -13.66
N VAL A 231 -0.56 -6.15 -12.82
CA VAL A 231 0.09 -5.35 -11.79
C VAL A 231 1.49 -5.02 -12.26
N LEU A 232 1.77 -3.74 -12.49
CA LEU A 232 3.09 -3.24 -12.87
C LEU A 232 3.71 -2.50 -11.68
N LEU A 233 4.82 -3.02 -11.17
CA LEU A 233 5.51 -2.51 -9.99
C LEU A 233 6.89 -1.97 -10.35
N PHE A 234 7.10 -0.67 -10.17
CA PHE A 234 8.40 0.00 -10.27
C PHE A 234 9.04 0.04 -8.89
N ALA A 235 10.03 -0.82 -8.67
CA ALA A 235 10.69 -0.95 -7.38
C ALA A 235 12.08 -1.55 -7.53
N THR A 236 13.02 -1.04 -6.72
CA THR A 236 14.38 -1.55 -6.60
C THR A 236 14.65 -2.04 -5.18
N PRO A 237 14.42 -3.34 -4.90
CA PRO A 237 14.52 -3.89 -3.55
C PRO A 237 15.80 -3.53 -2.78
N ALA A 238 16.98 -3.63 -3.40
CA ALA A 238 18.24 -3.49 -2.67
C ALA A 238 18.84 -2.07 -2.64
N LEU A 239 18.39 -1.16 -3.50
CA LEU A 239 19.05 0.14 -3.74
C LEU A 239 18.14 1.34 -3.45
N CYS A 240 16.90 1.06 -3.06
CA CYS A 240 15.87 2.05 -2.82
C CYS A 240 16.07 2.78 -1.49
N ALA A 241 16.15 4.11 -1.54
CA ALA A 241 16.49 4.92 -0.38
C ALA A 241 15.44 4.84 0.73
N SER A 242 14.18 4.62 0.36
CA SER A 242 13.06 4.51 1.31
C SER A 242 13.05 3.20 2.07
N ARG A 243 13.78 2.16 1.62
CA ARG A 243 13.76 0.80 2.19
C ARG A 243 12.37 0.15 2.21
N THR A 244 11.47 0.62 1.34
CA THR A 244 10.11 0.07 1.21
C THR A 244 9.94 -0.74 -0.07
N CYS A 245 10.87 -0.61 -1.02
CA CYS A 245 10.83 -1.31 -2.30
C CYS A 245 10.91 -2.83 -2.15
N GLY A 246 11.75 -3.36 -1.25
CA GLY A 246 11.80 -4.80 -0.96
C GLY A 246 10.45 -5.34 -0.48
N PRO A 247 9.88 -4.76 0.61
CA PRO A 247 8.58 -5.17 1.12
C PRO A 247 7.46 -5.15 0.08
N VAL A 248 7.35 -4.09 -0.75
CA VAL A 248 6.25 -4.03 -1.73
C VAL A 248 6.39 -5.03 -2.89
N VAL A 249 7.62 -5.42 -3.25
CA VAL A 249 7.85 -6.50 -4.23
C VAL A 249 7.43 -7.85 -3.64
N ASP A 250 7.76 -8.11 -2.37
CA ASP A 250 7.32 -9.32 -1.68
C ASP A 250 5.79 -9.38 -1.55
N ILE A 251 5.15 -8.24 -1.29
CA ILE A 251 3.70 -8.12 -1.26
C ILE A 251 3.10 -8.44 -2.63
N ALA A 252 3.70 -7.95 -3.72
CA ALA A 252 3.25 -8.27 -5.06
C ALA A 252 3.38 -9.76 -5.37
N GLU A 253 4.49 -10.40 -4.97
CA GLU A 253 4.68 -11.85 -5.12
C GLU A 253 3.66 -12.65 -4.31
N GLN A 254 3.41 -12.27 -3.06
CA GLN A 254 2.39 -12.93 -2.24
C GLN A 254 1.00 -12.79 -2.85
N VAL A 255 0.60 -11.58 -3.26
CA VAL A 255 -0.72 -11.35 -3.86
C VAL A 255 -0.84 -12.06 -5.20
N ARG A 256 0.23 -12.16 -6.00
CA ARG A 256 0.29 -12.97 -7.22
C ARG A 256 -0.02 -14.43 -6.93
N ALA A 257 0.63 -15.01 -5.93
CA ALA A 257 0.39 -16.40 -5.54
C ALA A 257 -1.04 -16.64 -5.02
N GLN A 258 -1.62 -15.67 -4.30
CA GLN A 258 -2.98 -15.75 -3.78
C GLN A 258 -4.06 -15.49 -4.84
N SER A 259 -3.75 -14.75 -5.90
CA SER A 259 -4.72 -14.31 -6.90
C SER A 259 -5.11 -15.38 -7.92
N GLY A 260 -4.32 -16.44 -8.03
CA GLY A 260 -4.50 -17.47 -9.06
C GLY A 260 -4.10 -16.98 -10.46
N GLU A 261 -4.66 -17.60 -11.48
CA GLU A 261 -4.46 -17.20 -12.87
C GLU A 261 -5.35 -16.00 -13.25
N GLY A 262 -4.98 -15.28 -14.33
CA GLY A 262 -5.82 -14.24 -14.93
C GLY A 262 -5.38 -12.80 -14.67
N VAL A 263 -4.39 -12.58 -13.80
CA VAL A 263 -3.72 -11.28 -13.63
C VAL A 263 -2.21 -11.49 -13.69
N GLU A 264 -1.54 -10.71 -14.53
CA GLU A 264 -0.09 -10.76 -14.67
C GLU A 264 0.56 -9.84 -13.63
N PHE A 265 1.66 -10.24 -13.02
CA PHE A 265 2.41 -9.38 -12.08
C PHE A 265 3.82 -9.19 -12.61
N ILE A 266 4.27 -7.94 -12.66
CA ILE A 266 5.49 -7.54 -13.36
C ILE A 266 6.29 -6.60 -12.46
N GLN A 267 7.51 -7.01 -12.12
CA GLN A 267 8.49 -6.15 -11.46
C GLN A 267 9.36 -5.45 -12.51
N GLN A 268 9.49 -4.13 -12.39
CA GLN A 268 10.39 -3.30 -13.17
C GLN A 268 11.39 -2.60 -12.24
N GLU A 269 12.66 -3.01 -12.33
CA GLU A 269 13.78 -2.27 -11.72
C GLU A 269 13.87 -0.86 -12.29
N ILE A 270 14.22 0.13 -11.46
CA ILE A 270 14.16 1.54 -11.88
C ILE A 270 15.51 2.06 -12.38
N TYR A 271 16.64 1.45 -11.99
CA TYR A 271 17.97 1.90 -12.36
C TYR A 271 18.56 1.10 -13.52
N VAL A 272 19.28 1.79 -14.39
CA VAL A 272 20.03 1.15 -15.49
C VAL A 272 21.09 0.22 -14.89
N ASP A 273 21.12 -1.03 -15.36
CA ASP A 273 22.01 -2.09 -14.89
C ASP A 273 22.04 -2.28 -13.37
N ASN A 274 20.91 -2.00 -12.69
CA ASN A 274 20.80 -2.07 -11.24
C ASN A 274 21.88 -1.22 -10.53
N ASN A 275 22.20 -0.06 -11.10
CA ASN A 275 23.19 0.86 -10.55
C ASN A 275 22.64 2.29 -10.48
N PRO A 276 22.47 2.86 -9.27
CA PRO A 276 21.94 4.22 -9.11
C PRO A 276 22.81 5.30 -9.77
N SER A 277 24.12 5.05 -9.91
CA SER A 277 25.03 5.99 -10.56
C SER A 277 24.81 6.11 -12.07
N LYS A 278 24.09 5.18 -12.68
CA LYS A 278 23.75 5.20 -14.12
C LYS A 278 22.41 5.87 -14.41
N GLY A 279 21.69 6.30 -13.37
CA GLY A 279 20.40 6.96 -13.49
C GLY A 279 19.24 5.98 -13.76
N PHE A 280 18.06 6.55 -13.93
CA PHE A 280 16.83 5.80 -14.13
C PHE A 280 16.72 5.21 -15.54
N ARG A 281 16.06 4.05 -15.66
CA ARG A 281 15.69 3.46 -16.94
C ARG A 281 14.62 4.29 -17.65
N GLU A 282 14.55 4.17 -18.98
CA GLU A 282 13.61 4.93 -19.81
C GLU A 282 12.15 4.70 -19.41
N GLN A 283 11.80 3.50 -18.94
CA GLN A 283 10.47 3.14 -18.45
C GLN A 283 10.00 4.09 -17.33
N VAL A 284 10.87 4.42 -16.37
CA VAL A 284 10.58 5.31 -15.24
C VAL A 284 10.28 6.73 -15.75
N SER A 285 11.09 7.21 -16.68
CA SER A 285 10.94 8.53 -17.30
C SER A 285 9.65 8.63 -18.13
N LYS A 286 9.32 7.59 -18.92
CA LYS A 286 8.07 7.50 -19.69
C LYS A 286 6.85 7.56 -18.79
N TRP A 287 6.90 6.88 -17.65
CA TRP A 287 5.85 6.88 -16.64
C TRP A 287 5.84 8.12 -15.75
N ARG A 288 6.83 9.02 -15.90
CA ARG A 288 6.95 10.30 -15.19
C ARG A 288 6.98 10.13 -13.67
N LEU A 289 7.61 9.06 -13.18
CA LEU A 289 7.64 8.71 -11.76
C LEU A 289 8.69 9.56 -11.02
N PRO A 290 8.30 10.39 -10.04
CA PRO A 290 9.24 11.26 -9.32
C PRO A 290 9.85 10.62 -8.07
N THR A 291 9.34 9.44 -7.67
CA THR A 291 9.62 8.77 -6.40
C THR A 291 9.57 7.25 -6.59
N GLU A 292 9.77 6.50 -5.51
CA GLU A 292 9.75 5.04 -5.47
C GLU A 292 9.22 4.54 -4.11
N PRO A 293 8.62 3.35 -4.04
CA PRO A 293 8.13 2.54 -5.16
C PRO A 293 6.80 3.04 -5.75
N TRP A 294 6.43 2.53 -6.93
CA TRP A 294 5.12 2.75 -7.55
C TRP A 294 4.50 1.44 -8.03
N ALA A 295 3.23 1.20 -7.70
CA ALA A 295 2.47 0.08 -8.24
C ALA A 295 1.22 0.54 -8.98
N TYR A 296 0.95 -0.08 -10.11
CA TYR A 296 -0.25 0.16 -10.92
C TYR A 296 -1.00 -1.15 -11.10
N VAL A 297 -2.30 -1.14 -10.79
CA VAL A 297 -3.22 -2.19 -11.19
C VAL A 297 -3.94 -1.71 -12.43
N ILE A 298 -3.83 -2.47 -13.50
CA ILE A 298 -4.27 -2.12 -14.85
C ILE A 298 -5.31 -3.15 -15.27
N ASP A 299 -6.46 -2.69 -15.75
CA ASP A 299 -7.54 -3.56 -16.18
C ASP A 299 -7.28 -4.17 -17.57
N ARG A 300 -8.15 -5.10 -17.97
CA ARG A 300 -8.07 -5.77 -19.28
C ARG A 300 -8.15 -4.81 -20.46
N SER A 301 -8.75 -3.62 -20.31
CA SER A 301 -8.81 -2.60 -21.36
C SER A 301 -7.51 -1.78 -21.48
N GLY A 302 -6.56 -1.97 -20.57
CA GLY A 302 -5.30 -1.24 -20.54
C GLY A 302 -5.37 0.08 -19.76
N LYS A 303 -6.44 0.30 -18.98
CA LYS A 303 -6.61 1.48 -18.14
C LYS A 303 -6.13 1.24 -16.72
N VAL A 304 -5.60 2.28 -16.07
CA VAL A 304 -5.20 2.24 -14.67
C VAL A 304 -6.45 2.16 -13.79
N ALA A 305 -6.64 1.04 -13.10
CA ALA A 305 -7.74 0.82 -12.16
C ALA A 305 -7.38 1.24 -10.72
N ALA A 306 -6.10 1.11 -10.35
CA ALA A 306 -5.56 1.62 -9.09
C ALA A 306 -4.10 2.01 -9.24
N ARG A 307 -3.65 2.98 -8.43
CA ARG A 307 -2.23 3.34 -8.29
C ARG A 307 -1.85 3.44 -6.82
N PHE A 308 -0.62 3.05 -6.52
CA PHE A 308 -0.01 3.19 -5.21
C PHE A 308 1.35 3.88 -5.39
N GLU A 309 1.54 4.99 -4.70
CA GLU A 309 2.86 5.58 -4.47
C GLU A 309 3.31 5.19 -3.05
N GLY A 310 4.55 4.74 -2.92
CA GLY A 310 5.10 4.30 -1.65
C GLY A 310 4.51 2.97 -1.16
N VAL A 311 4.42 2.85 0.16
CA VAL A 311 3.98 1.62 0.85
C VAL A 311 2.51 1.30 0.58
N PHE A 312 2.20 0.01 0.49
CA PHE A 312 0.86 -0.58 0.50
C PHE A 312 0.93 -1.97 1.13
N SER A 313 -0.22 -2.49 1.59
CA SER A 313 -0.29 -3.82 2.21
C SER A 313 -0.75 -4.90 1.24
N VAL A 314 -0.55 -6.17 1.63
CA VAL A 314 -1.16 -7.34 0.95
C VAL A 314 -2.65 -7.12 0.75
N GLY A 315 -3.37 -6.67 1.78
CA GLY A 315 -4.81 -6.46 1.69
C GLY A 315 -5.19 -5.34 0.70
N GLU A 316 -4.43 -4.26 0.66
CA GLU A 316 -4.68 -3.16 -0.28
C GLU A 316 -4.48 -3.59 -1.74
N LEU A 317 -3.37 -4.27 -2.04
CA LEU A 317 -3.10 -4.74 -3.38
C LEU A 317 -4.10 -5.83 -3.80
N ALA A 318 -4.40 -6.81 -2.92
CA ALA A 318 -5.38 -7.85 -3.20
C ALA A 318 -6.78 -7.29 -3.52
N ARG A 319 -7.26 -6.30 -2.74
CA ARG A 319 -8.53 -5.60 -3.03
C ARG A 319 -8.51 -4.82 -4.34
N ALA A 320 -7.35 -4.32 -4.78
CA ALA A 320 -7.24 -3.62 -6.05
C ALA A 320 -7.23 -4.61 -7.23
N VAL A 321 -6.51 -5.73 -7.09
CA VAL A 321 -6.43 -6.81 -8.07
C VAL A 321 -7.79 -7.46 -8.29
N GLU A 322 -8.55 -7.70 -7.24
CA GLU A 322 -9.87 -8.33 -7.35
C GLU A 322 -10.88 -7.50 -8.16
N LYS A 323 -10.68 -6.18 -8.27
CA LYS A 323 -11.56 -5.30 -9.07
C LYS A 323 -11.35 -5.44 -10.58
N VAL A 324 -10.25 -6.07 -11.01
CA VAL A 324 -9.87 -6.14 -12.43
C VAL A 324 -9.85 -7.55 -13.01
N LYS A 325 -10.02 -8.58 -12.16
CA LYS A 325 -10.22 -9.96 -12.62
C LYS A 325 -11.51 -10.06 -13.44
#